data_AF-A0A7X7KN89-F1
#
_entry.id   AF-A0A7X7KN89-F1
#
_cell.length_a   1.000
_cell.length_b   1.000
_cell.length_c   1.000
_cell.angle_alpha   90.00
_cell.angle_beta   90.00
_cell.angle_gamma   90.00
#
_symmetry.space_group_name_H-M   'P 1'
#
loop_
_entity.id
_entity.type
_entity.pdbx_description
1 polymer ?
#
loop_
_entity_poly.entity_id
_entity_poly.type
_entity_poly.pdbx_seq_one_letter_code
_entity_poly.pdbx_strand_id
1 'polypeptide(L)'
;MTLVASPTEITTSATDLVLAIECVVVLAGLRRTPAGDSWRIGLWSWVFGLLAFVSFLGAAAHGLEMSDALRAAIWRPLYLSLGLLVGLFLVGAFYDWQGRVVAVRLVPWSIGLGIMFYGLTEVFDGQFIIFIIYEAAAMTSAWVIYSFLAATHRLPGAGVVAAAIFLNLVAAGIQASSMSLTILVPFDHNGLFHVVQMVGVASLGLGLRMGMEPDTRREASGPGGPANGGQPIRSETNRPSSAAGPRR
;
A
#
# COMPACT_ATOMS: atom_id res chain seq x y z
N MET A 1 -17.05 27.13 -12.00
CA MET A 1 -15.88 26.52 -12.67
C MET A 1 -16.39 25.83 -13.93
N THR A 2 -15.73 26.04 -15.06
CA THR A 2 -16.01 25.37 -16.33
C THR A 2 -15.19 24.09 -16.44
N LEU A 3 -15.72 23.09 -17.13
CA LEU A 3 -15.01 21.83 -17.41
C LEU A 3 -14.11 22.01 -18.63
N VAL A 4 -13.00 21.28 -18.68
CA VAL A 4 -12.11 21.24 -19.84
C VAL A 4 -12.86 20.66 -21.06
N ALA A 5 -12.66 21.26 -22.23
CA ALA A 5 -13.33 20.83 -23.46
C ALA A 5 -12.80 19.51 -24.07
N SER A 6 -11.59 19.08 -23.71
CA SER A 6 -10.96 17.87 -24.24
C SER A 6 -11.64 16.60 -23.69
N PRO A 7 -12.21 15.74 -24.54
CA PRO A 7 -12.86 14.52 -24.08
C PRO A 7 -11.92 13.57 -23.31
N THR A 8 -10.66 13.45 -23.73
CA THR A 8 -9.71 12.56 -23.04
C THR A 8 -9.31 13.10 -21.68
N GLU A 9 -9.13 14.41 -21.53
CA GLU A 9 -8.88 15.06 -20.23
C GLU A 9 -10.05 14.84 -19.25
N ILE A 10 -11.29 14.88 -19.74
CA ILE A 10 -12.47 14.56 -18.93
C ILE A 10 -12.46 13.08 -18.51
N THR A 11 -12.09 12.16 -19.40
CA THR A 11 -11.95 10.75 -19.00
C THR A 11 -10.83 10.54 -17.99
N THR A 12 -9.68 11.22 -18.15
CA THR A 12 -8.56 11.19 -17.22
C THR A 12 -8.96 11.73 -15.85
N SER A 13 -9.68 12.85 -15.83
CA SER A 13 -10.25 13.42 -14.60
C SER A 13 -11.21 12.46 -13.90
N ALA A 14 -12.09 11.81 -14.66
CA ALA A 14 -13.04 10.84 -14.12
C ALA A 14 -12.34 9.59 -13.56
N THR A 15 -11.33 9.06 -14.26
CA THR A 15 -10.58 7.91 -13.77
C THR A 15 -9.74 8.27 -12.55
N ASP A 16 -9.15 9.45 -12.48
CA ASP A 16 -8.49 9.98 -11.29
C ASP A 16 -9.43 10.00 -10.08
N LEU A 17 -10.66 10.51 -10.26
CA LEU A 17 -11.64 10.57 -9.17
C LEU A 17 -12.04 9.17 -8.68
N VAL A 18 -12.24 8.23 -9.61
CA VAL A 18 -12.54 6.82 -9.27
C VAL A 18 -11.38 6.20 -8.51
N LEU A 19 -10.14 6.43 -8.97
CA LEU A 19 -8.93 5.92 -8.32
C LEU A 19 -8.76 6.50 -6.91
N ALA A 20 -9.07 7.77 -6.71
CA ALA A 20 -9.07 8.39 -5.39
C ALA A 20 -10.05 7.71 -4.43
N ILE A 21 -11.28 7.44 -4.90
CA ILE A 21 -12.31 6.72 -4.13
C ILE A 21 -11.84 5.29 -3.82
N GLU A 22 -11.29 4.58 -4.80
CA GLU A 22 -10.77 3.23 -4.61
C GLU A 22 -9.67 3.19 -3.54
N CYS A 23 -8.72 4.12 -3.58
CA CYS A 23 -7.67 4.23 -2.57
C CYS A 23 -8.24 4.43 -1.16
N VAL A 24 -9.29 5.25 -1.01
CA VAL A 24 -9.99 5.43 0.27
C VAL A 24 -10.68 4.13 0.71
N VAL A 25 -11.31 3.39 -0.21
CA VAL A 25 -11.93 2.09 0.08
C VAL A 25 -10.89 1.07 0.54
N VAL A 26 -9.76 0.95 -0.17
CA VAL A 26 -8.66 0.05 0.18
C VAL A 26 -8.06 0.42 1.54
N LEU A 27 -7.79 1.70 1.78
CA LEU A 27 -7.32 2.22 3.06
C LEU A 27 -8.28 1.84 4.19
N ALA A 28 -9.58 2.08 4.01
CA ALA A 28 -10.60 1.77 5.00
C ALA A 28 -10.73 0.25 5.22
N GLY A 29 -10.48 -0.56 4.20
CA GLY A 29 -10.37 -2.02 4.31
C GLY A 29 -9.17 -2.44 5.16
N LEU A 30 -7.99 -1.88 4.89
CA LEU A 30 -6.77 -2.19 5.64
C LEU A 30 -6.89 -1.83 7.12
N ARG A 31 -7.45 -0.66 7.45
CA ARG A 31 -7.66 -0.20 8.83
C ARG A 31 -8.65 -1.07 9.62
N ARG A 32 -9.48 -1.86 8.94
CA ARG A 32 -10.41 -2.80 9.58
C ARG A 32 -9.81 -4.20 9.80
N THR A 33 -8.56 -4.42 9.42
CA THR A 33 -7.88 -5.71 9.63
C THR A 33 -7.60 -5.92 11.13
N PRO A 34 -8.27 -6.87 11.81
CA PRO A 34 -8.29 -6.92 13.29
C PRO A 34 -6.96 -7.25 13.97
N ALA A 35 -6.02 -7.89 13.27
CA ALA A 35 -4.79 -8.43 13.84
C ALA A 35 -3.51 -7.93 13.15
N GLY A 36 -3.61 -6.89 12.30
CA GLY A 36 -2.42 -6.34 11.63
C GLY A 36 -1.58 -5.47 12.56
N ASP A 37 -0.27 -5.48 12.36
CA ASP A 37 0.65 -4.56 13.02
C ASP A 37 0.24 -3.10 12.73
N SER A 38 -0.01 -2.33 13.78
CA SER A 38 -0.56 -0.96 13.68
C SER A 38 0.38 0.01 12.97
N TRP A 39 1.70 -0.21 13.05
CA TRP A 39 2.68 0.59 12.34
C TRP A 39 2.67 0.26 10.85
N ARG A 40 2.58 -1.03 10.49
CA ARG A 40 2.44 -1.49 9.11
C ARG A 40 1.15 -0.97 8.47
N ILE A 41 0.02 -1.09 9.17
CA ILE A 41 -1.27 -0.52 8.72
C ILE A 41 -1.17 1.00 8.57
N GLY A 42 -0.51 1.68 9.52
CA GLY A 42 -0.29 3.12 9.47
C GLY A 42 0.54 3.56 8.25
N LEU A 43 1.62 2.84 7.95
CA LEU A 43 2.48 3.09 6.78
C LEU A 43 1.69 2.95 5.48
N TRP A 44 0.99 1.83 5.29
CA TRP A 44 0.19 1.63 4.08
C TRP A 44 -1.00 2.58 4.01
N SER A 45 -1.58 2.97 5.14
CA SER A 45 -2.61 4.03 5.18
C SER A 45 -2.06 5.37 4.66
N TRP A 46 -0.80 5.71 4.94
CA TRP A 46 -0.17 6.89 4.36
C TRP A 46 0.03 6.75 2.85
N VAL A 47 0.50 5.60 2.37
CA VAL A 47 0.66 5.34 0.93
C VAL A 47 -0.66 5.51 0.18
N PHE A 48 -1.74 4.83 0.62
CA PHE A 48 -3.04 4.96 -0.02
C PHE A 48 -3.67 6.34 0.19
N GLY A 49 -3.43 6.98 1.33
CA GLY A 49 -3.92 8.33 1.59
C GLY A 49 -3.27 9.38 0.68
N LEU A 50 -1.96 9.27 0.45
CA LEU A 50 -1.23 10.11 -0.50
C LEU A 50 -1.68 9.83 -1.92
N LEU A 51 -1.90 8.57 -2.31
CA LEU A 51 -2.40 8.23 -3.65
C LEU A 51 -3.79 8.80 -3.86
N ALA A 52 -4.69 8.66 -2.89
CA ALA A 52 -6.02 9.26 -2.95
C ALA A 52 -5.96 10.78 -3.09
N PHE A 53 -5.06 11.44 -2.36
CA PHE A 53 -4.87 12.88 -2.43
C PHE A 53 -4.32 13.32 -3.80
N VAL A 54 -3.31 12.62 -4.33
CA VAL A 54 -2.75 12.86 -5.66
C VAL A 54 -3.82 12.70 -6.73
N SER A 55 -4.55 11.58 -6.74
CA SER A 55 -5.58 11.32 -7.74
C SER A 55 -6.74 12.32 -7.63
N PHE A 56 -7.10 12.76 -6.43
CA PHE A 56 -8.09 13.84 -6.27
C PHE A 56 -7.62 15.17 -6.86
N LEU A 57 -6.35 15.54 -6.64
CA LEU A 57 -5.75 16.73 -7.26
C LEU A 57 -5.63 16.59 -8.78
N GLY A 58 -5.28 15.39 -9.27
CA GLY A 58 -5.26 15.04 -10.69
C GLY A 58 -6.64 15.22 -11.34
N ALA A 59 -7.69 14.72 -10.68
CA ALA A 59 -9.07 14.90 -11.13
C ALA A 59 -9.41 16.38 -11.34
N ALA A 60 -9.01 17.25 -10.39
CA ALA A 60 -9.22 18.68 -10.52
C ALA A 60 -8.35 19.29 -11.64
N ALA A 61 -7.07 18.91 -11.73
CA ALA A 61 -6.09 19.46 -12.69
C ALA A 61 -6.43 19.15 -14.16
N HIS A 62 -7.01 17.98 -14.41
CA HIS A 62 -7.46 17.52 -15.73
C HIS A 62 -8.91 17.93 -16.03
N GLY A 63 -9.77 18.00 -15.03
CA GLY A 63 -11.21 18.21 -15.23
C GLY A 63 -11.65 19.67 -15.32
N LEU A 64 -10.92 20.58 -14.68
CA LEU A 64 -11.33 21.99 -14.55
C LEU A 64 -10.48 22.91 -15.40
N GLU A 65 -11.13 23.83 -16.11
CA GLU A 65 -10.43 24.97 -16.71
C GLU A 65 -9.95 25.91 -15.61
N MET A 66 -8.67 26.25 -15.64
CA MET A 66 -8.04 27.08 -14.61
C MET A 66 -6.88 27.89 -15.18
N SER A 67 -6.52 28.97 -14.48
CA SER A 67 -5.33 29.76 -14.81
C SER A 67 -4.06 28.98 -14.52
N ASP A 68 -2.97 29.32 -15.21
CA ASP A 68 -1.67 28.66 -15.04
C ASP A 68 -1.17 28.72 -13.58
N ALA A 69 -1.44 29.83 -12.89
CA ALA A 69 -1.11 30.00 -11.48
C ALA A 69 -1.85 28.99 -10.57
N LEU A 70 -3.15 28.78 -10.82
CA LEU A 70 -3.94 27.81 -10.06
C LEU A 70 -3.52 26.38 -10.40
N ARG A 71 -3.25 26.11 -11.69
CA ARG A 71 -2.71 24.82 -12.14
C ARG A 71 -1.39 24.50 -11.43
N ALA A 72 -0.44 25.43 -11.42
CA ALA A 72 0.83 25.26 -10.70
C ALA A 72 0.63 25.05 -9.18
N ALA A 73 -0.32 25.74 -8.56
CA ALA A 73 -0.65 25.58 -7.15
C ALA A 73 -1.22 24.19 -6.81
N ILE A 74 -1.86 23.50 -7.76
CA ILE A 74 -2.34 22.12 -7.63
C ILE A 74 -1.22 21.11 -7.91
N TRP A 75 -0.42 21.33 -8.95
CA TRP A 75 0.64 20.40 -9.34
C TRP A 75 1.78 20.30 -8.32
N ARG A 76 2.10 21.37 -7.60
CA ARG A 76 3.15 21.36 -6.56
C ARG A 76 2.88 20.36 -5.43
N PRO A 77 1.75 20.43 -4.70
CA PRO A 77 1.43 19.44 -3.67
C PRO A 77 1.21 18.05 -4.26
N LEU A 78 0.76 17.94 -5.51
CA LEU A 78 0.66 16.67 -6.24
C LEU A 78 2.05 16.01 -6.39
N TYR A 79 3.04 16.71 -6.94
CA TYR A 79 4.40 16.17 -7.10
C TYR A 79 5.06 15.83 -5.77
N LEU A 80 4.92 16.69 -4.75
CA LEU A 80 5.44 16.36 -3.42
C LEU A 80 4.83 15.08 -2.87
N SER A 81 3.51 14.92 -3.01
CA SER A 81 2.79 13.74 -2.53
C SER A 81 3.18 12.47 -3.28
N LEU A 82 3.37 12.55 -4.60
CA LEU A 82 3.91 11.46 -5.41
C LEU A 82 5.32 11.05 -4.95
N GLY A 83 6.20 12.01 -4.71
CA GLY A 83 7.55 11.75 -4.21
C GLY A 83 7.54 10.99 -2.88
N LEU A 84 6.74 11.47 -1.93
CA LEU A 84 6.58 10.83 -0.63
C LEU A 84 5.92 9.45 -0.74
N LEU A 85 4.93 9.30 -1.60
CA LEU A 85 4.24 8.03 -1.84
C LEU A 85 5.22 6.94 -2.27
N VAL A 86 6.03 7.21 -3.30
CA VAL A 86 7.00 6.24 -3.84
C VAL A 86 8.04 5.88 -2.77
N GLY A 87 8.53 6.88 -2.03
CA GLY A 87 9.47 6.68 -0.93
C GLY A 87 8.91 5.81 0.19
N LEU A 88 7.66 6.06 0.61
CA LEU A 88 6.98 5.27 1.65
C LEU A 88 6.60 3.86 1.18
N PHE A 89 6.27 3.71 -0.10
CA PHE A 89 6.05 2.39 -0.70
C PHE A 89 7.29 1.50 -0.55
N LEU A 90 8.47 2.05 -0.84
CA LEU A 90 9.74 1.35 -0.67
C LEU A 90 10.01 1.01 0.80
N VAL A 91 9.70 1.93 1.73
CA VAL A 91 9.75 1.64 3.18
C VAL A 91 8.85 0.45 3.53
N GLY A 92 7.67 0.35 2.92
CA GLY A 92 6.73 -0.76 3.09
C GLY A 92 7.31 -2.09 2.64
N ALA A 93 7.95 -2.12 1.47
CA ALA A 93 8.64 -3.31 0.98
C ALA A 93 9.78 -3.74 1.92
N PHE A 94 10.59 -2.81 2.43
CA PHE A 94 11.66 -3.12 3.38
C PHE A 94 11.13 -3.52 4.76
N TYR A 95 10.00 -2.98 5.20
CA TYR A 95 9.32 -3.45 6.41
C TYR A 95 8.97 -4.93 6.28
N ASP A 96 8.37 -5.32 5.16
CA ASP A 96 7.94 -6.70 4.92
C ASP A 96 9.13 -7.66 4.75
N TRP A 97 10.29 -7.16 4.28
CA TRP A 97 11.49 -7.97 4.08
C TRP A 97 12.37 -8.11 5.33
N GLN A 98 12.66 -7.00 5.99
CA GLN A 98 13.69 -6.89 7.04
C GLN A 98 13.11 -6.48 8.39
N GLY A 99 11.80 -6.22 8.46
CA GLY A 99 11.10 -5.83 9.67
C GLY A 99 11.18 -4.34 10.01
N ARG A 100 10.51 -4.00 11.12
CA ARG A 100 10.23 -2.62 11.53
C ARG A 100 11.47 -1.75 11.75
N VAL A 101 12.53 -2.32 12.32
CA VAL A 101 13.74 -1.56 12.70
C VAL A 101 14.41 -0.96 11.45
N VAL A 102 14.54 -1.75 10.38
CA VAL A 102 15.12 -1.28 9.12
C VAL A 102 14.21 -0.25 8.47
N ALA A 103 12.90 -0.54 8.41
CA ALA A 103 11.92 0.36 7.81
C ALA A 103 11.91 1.75 8.45
N VAL A 104 11.87 1.82 9.79
CA VAL A 104 11.89 3.10 10.53
C VAL A 104 13.16 3.91 10.23
N ARG A 105 14.30 3.26 10.08
CA ARG A 105 15.57 3.92 9.69
C ARG A 105 15.54 4.46 8.27
N LEU A 106 14.78 3.84 7.37
CA LEU A 106 14.62 4.27 5.98
C LEU A 106 13.66 5.45 5.82
N VAL A 107 12.68 5.63 6.72
CA VAL A 107 11.70 6.74 6.65
C VAL A 107 12.33 8.11 6.39
N PRO A 108 13.33 8.60 7.17
CA PRO A 108 13.90 9.94 6.92
C PRO A 108 14.57 10.04 5.55
N TRP A 109 15.22 8.96 5.08
CA TRP A 109 15.84 8.93 3.75
C TRP A 109 14.79 8.93 2.64
N SER A 110 13.71 8.18 2.80
CA SER A 110 12.58 8.17 1.85
C SER A 110 11.89 9.54 1.77
N ILE A 111 11.70 10.21 2.90
CA ILE A 111 11.16 11.58 2.93
C ILE A 111 12.14 12.55 2.23
N GLY A 112 13.43 12.47 2.55
CA GLY A 112 14.46 13.28 1.91
C GLY A 112 14.53 13.08 0.39
N LEU A 113 14.44 11.82 -0.07
CA LEU A 113 14.38 11.48 -1.50
C LEU A 113 13.11 12.02 -2.17
N GLY A 114 11.95 11.93 -1.50
CA GLY A 114 10.70 12.49 -2.03
C GLY A 114 10.75 14.01 -2.16
N ILE A 115 11.33 14.71 -1.18
CA ILE A 115 11.54 16.17 -1.23
C ILE A 115 12.55 16.53 -2.32
N MET A 116 13.64 15.77 -2.44
CA MET A 116 14.65 15.97 -3.49
C MET A 116 14.03 15.78 -4.88
N PHE A 117 13.21 14.73 -5.08
CA PHE A 117 12.45 14.52 -6.31
C PHE A 117 11.56 15.72 -6.65
N TYR A 118 10.78 16.22 -5.68
CA TYR A 118 9.96 17.41 -5.85
C TYR A 118 10.80 18.62 -6.27
N GLY A 119 11.91 18.87 -5.58
CA GLY A 119 12.82 19.97 -5.88
C GLY A 119 13.43 19.88 -7.28
N LEU A 120 13.86 18.69 -7.70
CA LEU A 120 14.38 18.46 -9.05
C LEU A 120 13.29 18.69 -10.10
N THR A 121 12.06 18.23 -9.86
CA THR A 121 10.94 18.43 -10.79
C THR A 121 10.63 19.91 -10.98
N GLU A 122 10.66 20.73 -9.93
CA GLU A 122 10.49 22.18 -10.05
C GLU A 122 11.67 22.86 -10.78
N VAL A 123 12.91 22.36 -10.65
CA VAL A 123 14.09 22.94 -11.30
C VAL A 123 14.16 22.62 -12.80
N PHE A 124 13.67 21.45 -13.20
CA PHE A 124 13.68 21.01 -14.61
C PHE A 124 12.33 21.20 -15.29
N ASP A 125 11.67 22.34 -15.05
CA ASP A 125 10.42 22.76 -15.70
C ASP A 125 9.29 21.72 -15.66
N GLY A 126 9.20 20.93 -14.59
CA GLY A 126 8.16 19.93 -14.42
C GLY A 126 8.33 18.70 -15.31
N GLN A 127 9.55 18.41 -15.78
CA GLN A 127 9.78 17.23 -16.62
C GLN A 127 9.41 15.93 -15.90
N PHE A 128 8.26 15.37 -16.31
CA PHE A 128 7.68 14.16 -15.76
C PHE A 128 8.61 12.93 -15.86
N ILE A 129 9.58 12.94 -16.78
CA ILE A 129 10.56 11.86 -16.91
C ILE A 129 11.39 11.64 -15.63
N ILE A 130 11.63 12.69 -14.84
CA ILE A 130 12.35 12.58 -13.56
C ILE A 130 11.55 11.70 -12.59
N PHE A 131 10.22 11.86 -12.58
CA PHE A 131 9.33 11.03 -11.79
C PHE A 131 9.37 9.59 -12.25
N ILE A 132 9.25 9.35 -13.56
CA ILE A 132 9.27 8.00 -14.15
C ILE A 132 10.55 7.24 -13.75
N ILE A 133 11.72 7.89 -13.79
CA ILE A 133 12.99 7.26 -13.39
C ILE A 133 12.99 6.91 -11.90
N TYR A 134 12.56 7.85 -11.05
CA TYR A 134 12.48 7.65 -9.60
C TYR A 134 11.51 6.52 -9.23
N GLU A 135 10.30 6.56 -9.79
CA GLU A 135 9.27 5.55 -9.63
C GLU A 135 9.78 4.19 -10.11
N ALA A 136 10.33 4.10 -11.32
CA ALA A 136 10.82 2.84 -11.88
C ALA A 136 11.88 2.19 -10.99
N ALA A 137 12.84 2.97 -10.46
CA ALA A 137 13.88 2.45 -9.58
C ALA A 137 13.31 1.90 -8.25
N ALA A 138 12.43 2.68 -7.60
CA ALA A 138 11.83 2.30 -6.33
C ALA A 138 10.86 1.11 -6.49
N MET A 139 9.98 1.16 -7.49
CA MET A 139 8.97 0.14 -7.75
C MET A 139 9.59 -1.17 -8.23
N THR A 140 10.66 -1.13 -9.05
CA THR A 140 11.42 -2.34 -9.40
C THR A 140 12.09 -2.95 -8.18
N SER A 141 12.66 -2.13 -7.29
CA SER A 141 13.24 -2.62 -6.04
C SER A 141 12.19 -3.31 -5.15
N ALA A 142 11.02 -2.68 -4.98
CA ALA A 142 9.91 -3.28 -4.24
C ALA A 142 9.40 -4.56 -4.91
N TRP A 143 9.31 -4.59 -6.24
CA TRP A 143 8.91 -5.77 -7.00
C TRP A 143 9.86 -6.95 -6.78
N VAL A 144 11.17 -6.72 -6.82
CA VAL A 144 12.19 -7.74 -6.53
C VAL A 144 12.02 -8.27 -5.10
N ILE A 145 11.82 -7.38 -4.12
CA ILE A 145 11.60 -7.75 -2.72
C ILE A 145 10.36 -8.65 -2.58
N TYR A 146 9.21 -8.23 -3.10
CA TYR A 146 7.98 -9.02 -2.98
C TYR A 146 8.02 -10.31 -3.79
N SER A 147 8.68 -10.31 -4.95
CA SER A 147 8.92 -11.54 -5.73
C SER A 147 9.78 -12.53 -4.95
N PHE A 148 10.82 -12.06 -4.27
CA PHE A 148 11.64 -12.88 -3.37
C PHE A 148 10.82 -13.43 -2.19
N LEU A 149 10.02 -12.59 -1.53
CA LEU A 149 9.17 -13.01 -0.41
C LEU A 149 8.11 -14.03 -0.84
N ALA A 150 7.57 -13.89 -2.05
CA ALA A 150 6.63 -14.83 -2.65
C ALA A 150 7.30 -16.18 -2.96
N ALA A 151 8.44 -16.15 -3.66
CA ALA A 151 9.20 -17.35 -4.04
C ALA A 151 9.72 -18.14 -2.83
N THR A 152 9.98 -17.45 -1.72
CA THR A 152 10.43 -18.07 -0.46
C THR A 152 9.30 -18.37 0.52
N HIS A 153 8.04 -18.10 0.15
CA HIS A 153 6.85 -18.29 0.99
C HIS A 153 6.94 -17.62 2.38
N ARG A 154 7.67 -16.50 2.48
CA ARG A 154 7.93 -15.81 3.76
C ARG A 154 6.81 -14.87 4.18
N LEU A 155 5.96 -14.48 3.25
CA LEU A 155 4.85 -13.56 3.50
C LEU A 155 3.63 -13.97 2.65
N PRO A 156 2.51 -14.36 3.29
CA PRO A 156 1.24 -14.56 2.59
C PRO A 156 0.85 -13.31 1.79
N GLY A 157 0.27 -13.50 0.60
CA GLY A 157 -0.12 -12.38 -0.27
C GLY A 157 1.04 -11.70 -1.02
N ALA A 158 2.31 -11.99 -0.72
CA ALA A 158 3.45 -11.35 -1.39
C ALA A 158 3.44 -11.52 -2.92
N GLY A 159 2.97 -12.66 -3.44
CA GLY A 159 2.82 -12.87 -4.89
C GLY A 159 1.75 -11.97 -5.52
N VAL A 160 0.66 -11.71 -4.79
CA VAL A 160 -0.39 -10.77 -5.23
C VAL A 160 0.13 -9.34 -5.22
N VAL A 161 0.91 -8.97 -4.19
CA VAL A 161 1.59 -7.66 -4.13
C VAL A 161 2.61 -7.51 -5.27
N ALA A 162 3.41 -8.53 -5.55
CA ALA A 162 4.36 -8.50 -6.67
C ALA A 162 3.65 -8.32 -8.02
N ALA A 163 2.55 -9.03 -8.25
CA ALA A 163 1.73 -8.85 -9.46
C ALA A 163 1.14 -7.44 -9.56
N ALA A 164 0.66 -6.89 -8.44
CA ALA A 164 0.16 -5.51 -8.36
C ALA A 164 1.24 -4.47 -8.70
N ILE A 165 2.46 -4.62 -8.17
CA ILE A 165 3.58 -3.74 -8.49
C ILE A 165 3.95 -3.86 -9.97
N PHE A 166 3.97 -5.07 -10.53
CA PHE A 166 4.22 -5.29 -11.95
C PHE A 166 3.16 -4.59 -12.82
N LEU A 167 1.87 -4.69 -12.47
CA LEU A 167 0.81 -3.97 -13.16
C LEU A 167 1.01 -2.45 -13.12
N ASN A 168 1.45 -1.91 -11.99
CA ASN A 168 1.77 -0.47 -11.88
C ASN A 168 2.99 -0.07 -12.72
N LEU A 169 4.02 -0.92 -12.85
CA LEU A 169 5.13 -0.69 -13.76
C LEU A 169 4.68 -0.69 -15.23
N VAL A 170 3.78 -1.60 -15.60
CA VAL A 170 3.14 -1.60 -16.94
C VAL A 170 2.32 -0.33 -17.15
N ALA A 171 1.56 0.09 -16.13
CA ALA A 171 0.78 1.34 -16.17
C ALA A 171 1.71 2.54 -16.40
N ALA A 172 2.81 2.67 -15.65
CA ALA A 172 3.79 3.74 -15.84
C ALA A 172 4.38 3.73 -17.27
N GLY A 173 4.61 2.55 -17.85
CA GLY A 173 4.99 2.40 -19.26
C GLY A 173 3.94 2.91 -20.24
N ILE A 174 2.65 2.67 -19.96
CA ILE A 174 1.53 3.23 -20.74
C ILE A 174 1.53 4.76 -20.61
N GLN A 175 1.66 5.30 -19.39
CA GLN A 175 1.69 6.74 -19.13
C GLN A 175 2.84 7.45 -19.86
N ALA A 176 4.01 6.81 -19.94
CA ALA A 176 5.18 7.32 -20.65
C ALA A 176 5.08 7.23 -22.19
N SER A 177 4.00 6.65 -22.72
CA SER A 177 3.78 6.46 -24.14
C SER A 177 2.83 7.51 -24.73
N SER A 178 2.60 7.46 -26.04
CA SER A 178 1.55 8.21 -26.74
C SER A 178 0.30 7.37 -27.02
N MET A 179 0.11 6.26 -26.29
CA MET A 179 -1.01 5.35 -26.50
C MET A 179 -2.35 6.05 -26.29
N SER A 180 -3.32 5.72 -27.14
CA SER A 180 -4.72 6.15 -26.98
C SER A 180 -5.64 5.04 -27.49
N LEU A 181 -6.82 4.93 -26.89
CA LEU A 181 -7.80 3.90 -27.21
C LEU A 181 -9.21 4.42 -26.93
N THR A 182 -10.19 4.03 -27.74
CA THR A 182 -11.60 4.33 -27.45
C THR A 182 -12.29 3.07 -26.93
N ILE A 183 -12.72 3.09 -25.67
CA ILE A 183 -13.52 2.03 -25.04
C ILE A 183 -14.83 2.67 -24.58
N LEU A 184 -15.84 2.69 -25.45
CA LEU A 184 -17.09 3.47 -25.30
C LEU A 184 -16.88 5.00 -25.28
N VAL A 185 -15.85 5.49 -24.60
CA VAL A 185 -15.35 6.87 -24.56
C VAL A 185 -13.84 6.89 -24.90
N PRO A 186 -13.29 8.01 -25.37
CA PRO A 186 -11.88 8.10 -25.75
C PRO A 186 -10.98 8.23 -24.52
N PHE A 187 -9.94 7.40 -24.45
CA PHE A 187 -8.88 7.47 -23.43
C PHE A 187 -7.55 7.80 -24.10
N ASP A 188 -6.78 8.67 -23.47
CA ASP A 188 -5.35 8.83 -23.75
C ASP A 188 -4.50 7.99 -22.78
N HIS A 189 -3.19 8.14 -22.86
CA HIS A 189 -2.21 7.42 -22.06
C HIS A 189 -2.44 7.60 -20.55
N ASN A 190 -2.89 8.78 -20.09
CA ASN A 190 -3.17 9.02 -18.67
C ASN A 190 -4.45 8.31 -18.24
N GLY A 191 -5.51 8.41 -19.06
CA GLY A 191 -6.76 7.68 -18.81
C GLY A 191 -6.53 6.17 -18.75
N LEU A 192 -5.76 5.61 -19.68
CA LEU A 192 -5.40 4.19 -19.70
C LEU A 192 -4.49 3.78 -18.54
N PHE A 193 -3.53 4.63 -18.17
CA PHE A 193 -2.69 4.46 -16.99
C PHE A 193 -3.55 4.26 -15.73
N HIS A 194 -4.51 5.15 -15.47
CA HIS A 194 -5.38 5.05 -14.31
C HIS A 194 -6.21 3.76 -14.30
N VAL A 195 -6.73 3.32 -15.45
CA VAL A 195 -7.51 2.08 -15.53
C VAL A 195 -6.67 0.86 -15.15
N VAL A 196 -5.42 0.77 -15.63
CA VAL A 196 -4.52 -0.32 -15.24
C VAL A 196 -4.10 -0.18 -13.77
N GLN A 197 -3.85 1.05 -13.32
CA GLN A 197 -3.50 1.36 -11.94
C GLN A 197 -4.60 0.97 -10.96
N MET A 198 -5.88 1.12 -11.30
CA MET A 198 -6.99 0.67 -10.45
C MET A 198 -6.91 -0.83 -10.15
N VAL A 199 -6.70 -1.65 -11.18
CA VAL A 199 -6.50 -3.09 -11.02
C VAL A 199 -5.28 -3.39 -10.15
N GLY A 200 -4.20 -2.63 -10.35
CA GLY A 200 -2.99 -2.67 -9.52
C GLY A 200 -3.27 -2.34 -8.05
N VAL A 201 -3.99 -1.26 -7.76
CA VAL A 201 -4.32 -0.78 -6.41
C VAL A 201 -5.24 -1.74 -5.67
N ALA A 202 -6.30 -2.24 -6.33
CA ALA A 202 -7.16 -3.26 -5.77
C ALA A 202 -6.38 -4.54 -5.41
N SER A 203 -5.52 -4.99 -6.32
CA SER A 203 -4.67 -6.17 -6.12
C SER A 203 -3.66 -5.95 -4.98
N LEU A 204 -3.05 -4.77 -4.91
CA LEU A 204 -2.14 -4.40 -3.82
C LEU A 204 -2.85 -4.44 -2.47
N GLY A 205 -4.03 -3.83 -2.37
CA GLY A 205 -4.86 -3.86 -1.16
C GLY A 205 -5.19 -5.27 -0.71
N LEU A 206 -5.58 -6.14 -1.65
CA LEU A 206 -5.86 -7.56 -1.39
C LEU A 206 -4.61 -8.30 -0.88
N GLY A 207 -3.48 -8.17 -1.56
CA GLY A 207 -2.23 -8.83 -1.19
C GLY A 207 -1.71 -8.38 0.18
N LEU A 208 -1.82 -7.10 0.50
CA LEU A 208 -1.46 -6.56 1.81
C LEU A 208 -2.35 -7.13 2.92
N ARG A 209 -3.68 -7.20 2.69
CA ARG A 209 -4.61 -7.81 3.66
C ARG A 209 -4.29 -9.28 3.92
N MET A 210 -4.06 -10.07 2.88
CA MET A 210 -3.64 -11.47 3.02
C MET A 210 -2.38 -11.60 3.87
N GLY A 211 -1.42 -10.68 3.72
CA GLY A 211 -0.19 -10.68 4.52
C GLY A 211 -0.33 -10.13 5.94
N MET A 212 -1.48 -9.52 6.28
CA MET A 212 -1.78 -8.97 7.62
C MET A 212 -2.75 -9.86 8.42
N GLU A 213 -3.45 -10.76 7.76
CA GLU A 213 -4.33 -11.73 8.41
C GLU A 213 -3.50 -12.80 9.14
N PRO A 214 -3.89 -13.18 10.37
CA PRO A 214 -3.15 -14.16 11.15
C PRO A 214 -3.22 -15.53 10.48
N ASP A 215 -2.08 -16.22 10.46
CA ASP A 215 -1.93 -17.53 9.83
C ASP A 215 -2.65 -18.60 10.67
N THR A 216 -3.96 -18.69 10.52
CA THR A 216 -4.84 -19.65 11.23
C THR A 216 -4.39 -21.11 11.07
N ARG A 217 -3.60 -21.42 10.05
CA ARG A 217 -3.01 -22.75 9.84
C ARG A 217 -1.89 -23.09 10.82
N ARG A 218 -1.14 -22.10 11.34
CA ARG A 218 -0.06 -22.35 12.32
C ARG A 218 -0.60 -22.56 13.73
N GLU A 219 -1.70 -21.90 14.10
CA GLU A 219 -2.34 -22.06 15.41
C GLU A 219 -2.98 -23.44 15.59
N ALA A 220 -3.54 -24.01 14.52
CA ALA A 220 -4.12 -25.37 14.54
C ALA A 220 -3.06 -26.50 14.64
N SER A 221 -1.80 -26.21 14.34
CA SER A 221 -0.68 -27.18 14.38
C SER A 221 0.24 -27.05 15.61
N GLY A 222 -0.10 -26.17 16.56
CA GLY A 222 0.60 -26.10 17.85
C GLY A 222 0.30 -27.33 18.74
N PRO A 223 1.19 -27.73 19.67
CA PRO A 223 1.06 -29.00 20.42
C PRO A 223 -0.11 -29.08 21.44
N GLY A 224 -1.13 -28.24 21.32
CA GLY A 224 -2.20 -28.06 22.31
C GLY A 224 -3.61 -28.31 21.77
N GLY A 225 -3.83 -29.44 21.09
CA GLY A 225 -5.20 -29.88 20.79
C GLY A 225 -6.03 -30.06 22.08
N PRO A 226 -7.33 -29.70 22.09
CA PRO A 226 -8.12 -29.69 23.32
C PRO A 226 -8.42 -31.12 23.80
N ALA A 227 -7.66 -31.58 24.78
CA ALA A 227 -8.06 -32.70 25.61
C ALA A 227 -8.89 -32.17 26.80
N ASN A 228 -10.21 -32.14 26.68
CA ASN A 228 -11.10 -32.43 27.82
C ASN A 228 -12.57 -32.55 27.41
N GLY A 229 -13.00 -33.78 27.15
CA GLY A 229 -14.39 -34.22 27.32
C GLY A 229 -14.47 -34.96 28.66
N GLY A 230 -15.37 -34.52 29.54
CA GLY A 230 -15.30 -34.78 30.98
C GLY A 230 -15.67 -36.18 31.47
N GLN A 231 -15.35 -36.46 32.73
CA GLN A 231 -16.35 -36.60 33.80
C GLN A 231 -15.70 -36.79 35.20
N PRO A 232 -16.45 -36.57 36.29
CA PRO A 232 -15.94 -36.25 37.62
C PRO A 232 -16.01 -37.42 38.64
N ILE A 233 -15.57 -37.12 39.88
CA ILE A 233 -15.79 -37.83 41.17
C ILE A 233 -14.64 -38.73 41.64
N ARG A 234 -13.90 -38.26 42.67
CA ARG A 234 -13.92 -38.89 44.01
C ARG A 234 -13.25 -38.00 45.06
N SER A 235 -14.04 -37.65 46.07
CA SER A 235 -13.63 -37.10 47.35
C SER A 235 -13.00 -38.20 48.22
N GLU A 236 -11.77 -38.02 48.67
CA GLU A 236 -11.24 -38.72 49.85
C GLU A 236 -10.45 -37.74 50.72
N THR A 237 -11.18 -37.11 51.64
CA THR A 237 -10.66 -36.62 52.91
C THR A 237 -10.45 -37.81 53.84
N ASN A 238 -9.21 -38.11 54.23
CA ASN A 238 -8.86 -38.59 55.58
C ASN A 238 -7.36 -38.94 55.70
N ARG A 239 -6.60 -38.14 56.46
CA ARG A 239 -5.47 -38.63 57.24
C ARG A 239 -5.44 -37.93 58.60
N PRO A 240 -5.47 -38.66 59.73
CA PRO A 240 -5.31 -38.08 61.05
C PRO A 240 -3.82 -37.89 61.39
N SER A 241 -3.51 -36.75 61.98
CA SER A 241 -2.25 -36.46 62.67
C SER A 241 -2.41 -36.84 64.15
N SER A 242 -1.62 -37.80 64.62
CA SER A 242 -1.38 -38.05 66.05
C SER A 242 -0.33 -39.15 66.23
N ALA A 243 0.86 -38.79 66.72
CA ALA A 243 1.61 -39.56 67.73
C ALA A 243 2.83 -38.75 68.23
N ALA A 244 2.79 -38.42 69.52
CA ALA A 244 3.89 -37.88 70.33
C ALA A 244 5.04 -38.92 70.47
N GLY A 245 6.31 -38.52 70.43
CA GLY A 245 7.14 -38.10 71.58
C GLY A 245 8.30 -39.10 71.80
N PRO A 246 9.22 -38.97 72.78
CA PRO A 246 9.67 -37.78 73.51
C PRO A 246 11.23 -37.64 73.58
N ARG A 247 11.62 -36.51 74.18
CA ARG A 247 12.93 -36.07 74.71
C ARG A 247 13.98 -37.15 75.05
N ARG A 248 15.24 -36.88 74.66
CA ARG A 248 16.39 -36.67 75.56
C ARG A 248 17.44 -35.82 74.85
#